data_AF-A0A254RP63-F1
#
_entry.id   AF-A0A254RP63-F1
#
_cell.length_a   1.000
_cell.length_b   1.000
_cell.length_c   1.000
_cell.angle_alpha   90.00
_cell.angle_beta   90.00
_cell.angle_gamma   90.00
#
_symmetry.space_group_name_H-M   'P 1'
#
loop_
_entity.id
_entity.type
_entity.pdbx_description
1 polymer ?
#
loop_
_entity_poly.entity_id
_entity_poly.type
_entity_poly.pdbx_seq_one_letter_code
_entity_poly.pdbx_strand_id
1 'polypeptide(L)'
;MFSFLNGKSPFDEAEERLEAGDTVNGKPRLPSGPIMGWQDGVFLLVIIGLIVGGYHYYQYVKRNCAETFAKCDALYAAAAEDASKFAEVESCYEATWDLAFVSDTLEVLRQNRLGEIEDMRNVQKDLLTSANDALDKGDTAAAAKIVTEYKGAMLLYTGDKSEWDEIVKIAEVQAAKEAAKVAAAAAAEPVADTAAAKK
;
A
#
# COMPACT_ATOMS: atom_id res chain seq x y z
N MET A 1 -8.89 11.16 -38.87
CA MET A 1 -9.47 12.51 -38.70
C MET A 1 -10.82 12.49 -39.41
N PHE A 2 -11.91 12.21 -38.69
CA PHE A 2 -13.25 12.13 -39.28
C PHE A 2 -13.78 13.54 -39.48
N SER A 3 -13.98 13.94 -40.74
CA SER A 3 -14.55 15.22 -41.11
C SER A 3 -16.08 15.09 -41.14
N PHE A 4 -16.73 15.49 -40.05
CA PHE A 4 -18.19 15.68 -39.94
C PHE A 4 -18.60 17.11 -40.35
N LEU A 5 -18.00 17.65 -41.42
CA LEU A 5 -18.28 19.01 -41.90
C LEU A 5 -18.37 19.04 -43.43
N ASN A 6 -19.39 18.39 -43.97
CA ASN A 6 -19.99 18.84 -45.23
C ASN A 6 -21.50 18.81 -45.05
N GLY A 7 -22.02 19.88 -44.46
CA GLY A 7 -23.45 20.09 -44.24
C GLY A 7 -24.17 20.40 -45.55
N LYS A 8 -24.53 19.36 -46.30
CA LYS A 8 -25.74 19.40 -47.12
C LYS A 8 -26.77 18.52 -46.44
N SER A 9 -27.87 19.14 -46.06
CA SER A 9 -28.98 18.46 -45.43
C SER A 9 -29.54 17.44 -46.44
N PRO A 10 -29.96 16.24 -46.01
CA PRO A 10 -30.58 15.26 -46.89
C PRO A 10 -31.93 15.74 -47.47
N PHE A 11 -32.45 16.88 -47.01
CA PHE A 11 -33.61 17.55 -47.58
C PHE A 11 -33.26 18.44 -48.77
N ASP A 12 -32.02 18.95 -48.88
CA ASP A 12 -31.58 19.78 -50.02
C ASP A 12 -31.41 18.93 -51.29
N GLU A 13 -30.88 17.70 -51.16
CA GLU A 13 -30.78 16.76 -52.29
C GLU A 13 -32.16 16.24 -52.74
N ALA A 14 -33.15 16.24 -51.85
CA ALA A 14 -34.52 15.82 -52.18
C ALA A 14 -35.26 16.89 -53.01
N GLU A 15 -34.93 18.18 -52.80
CA GLU A 15 -35.50 19.30 -53.54
C GLU A 15 -34.87 19.42 -54.95
N GLU A 16 -33.55 19.27 -55.08
CA GLU A 16 -32.86 19.22 -56.40
C GLU A 16 -33.35 18.05 -57.27
N ARG A 17 -33.70 16.89 -56.68
CA ARG A 17 -34.23 15.74 -57.41
C ARG A 17 -35.71 15.86 -57.79
N LEU A 18 -36.47 16.73 -57.11
CA LEU A 18 -37.83 17.10 -57.51
C LEU A 18 -37.83 17.98 -58.76
N GLU A 19 -36.84 18.86 -58.91
CA GLU A 19 -36.66 19.68 -60.13
C GLU A 19 -36.10 18.87 -61.32
N ALA A 20 -35.34 17.81 -61.07
CA ALA A 20 -34.75 16.94 -62.10
C ALA A 20 -35.74 15.94 -62.75
N GLY A 21 -37.02 15.93 -62.36
CA GLY A 21 -38.08 15.16 -63.02
C GLY A 21 -38.09 13.65 -62.74
N ASP A 22 -37.28 13.17 -61.81
CA ASP A 22 -37.14 11.73 -61.51
C ASP A 22 -38.21 11.25 -60.50
N THR A 23 -39.49 11.39 -60.88
CA THR A 23 -40.64 11.02 -60.05
C THR A 23 -41.38 9.81 -60.61
N VAL A 24 -41.79 8.89 -59.72
CA VAL A 24 -42.79 7.86 -60.03
C VAL A 24 -44.04 8.23 -59.24
N ASN A 25 -45.12 8.61 -59.94
CA ASN A 25 -46.41 9.01 -59.34
C ASN A 25 -46.33 10.19 -58.33
N GLY A 26 -45.58 11.25 -58.65
CA GLY A 26 -45.63 12.52 -57.91
C GLY A 26 -45.08 12.47 -56.48
N LYS A 27 -44.34 11.41 -56.12
CA LYS A 27 -43.57 11.33 -54.88
C LYS A 27 -42.09 11.16 -55.21
N PRO A 28 -41.17 11.83 -54.47
CA PRO A 28 -39.75 11.66 -54.69
C PRO A 28 -39.38 10.19 -54.48
N ARG A 29 -38.59 9.62 -55.40
CA ARG A 29 -38.03 8.29 -55.27
C ARG A 29 -37.08 8.30 -54.06
N LEU A 30 -37.58 7.88 -52.90
CA LEU A 30 -36.72 7.57 -51.76
C LEU A 30 -35.76 6.46 -52.19
N PRO A 31 -34.45 6.59 -51.95
CA PRO A 31 -33.49 5.56 -52.33
C PRO A 31 -33.88 4.24 -51.64
N SER A 32 -34.31 3.26 -52.44
CA SER A 32 -34.69 1.92 -51.99
C SER A 32 -33.45 1.01 -51.89
N GLY A 33 -32.40 1.52 -51.24
CA GLY A 33 -31.18 0.77 -50.91
C GLY A 33 -31.12 0.48 -49.42
N PRO A 34 -30.55 -0.65 -48.97
CA PRO A 34 -30.44 -0.96 -47.56
C PRO A 34 -29.67 0.15 -46.81
N ILE A 35 -30.29 0.73 -45.78
CA ILE A 35 -29.83 1.92 -45.02
C ILE A 35 -28.62 1.60 -44.09
N MET A 36 -28.16 0.35 -44.05
CA MET A 36 -26.87 -0.04 -43.49
C MET A 36 -26.28 -1.14 -44.36
N GLY A 37 -25.03 -0.96 -44.80
CA GLY A 37 -24.27 -2.08 -45.34
C GLY A 37 -24.07 -3.12 -44.23
N TRP A 38 -24.01 -4.41 -44.57
CA TRP A 38 -23.67 -5.48 -43.62
C TRP A 38 -22.39 -5.15 -42.82
N GLN A 39 -21.44 -4.48 -43.48
CA GLN A 39 -20.20 -3.98 -42.87
C GLN A 39 -20.43 -2.95 -41.75
N ASP A 40 -21.40 -2.04 -41.89
CA ASP A 40 -21.76 -1.10 -40.83
C ASP A 40 -22.37 -1.84 -39.64
N GLY A 41 -23.19 -2.87 -39.88
CA GLY A 41 -23.76 -3.71 -38.81
C GLY A 41 -22.67 -4.46 -38.01
N VAL A 42 -21.68 -5.02 -38.69
CA VAL A 42 -20.53 -5.68 -38.03
C VAL A 42 -19.70 -4.67 -37.24
N PHE A 43 -19.44 -3.49 -37.80
CA PHE A 43 -18.70 -2.43 -37.11
C PHE A 43 -19.41 -1.97 -35.84
N LEU A 44 -20.74 -1.82 -35.88
CA LEU A 44 -21.57 -1.44 -34.74
C LEU A 44 -21.54 -2.50 -33.63
N LEU A 45 -21.53 -3.80 -33.98
CA LEU A 45 -21.37 -4.89 -33.01
C LEU A 45 -20.00 -4.87 -32.34
N VAL A 46 -18.93 -4.55 -33.07
CA VAL A 46 -17.57 -4.41 -32.49
C VAL A 46 -17.54 -3.26 -31.49
N ILE A 47 -18.15 -2.12 -31.81
CA ILE A 47 -18.24 -0.97 -30.89
C ILE A 47 -19.02 -1.35 -29.62
N ILE A 48 -20.17 -1.99 -29.77
CA ILE A 48 -20.97 -2.45 -28.62
C ILE A 48 -20.15 -3.43 -27.77
N GLY A 49 -19.45 -4.37 -28.40
CA GLY A 49 -18.56 -5.31 -27.71
C GLY A 49 -17.46 -4.61 -26.92
N LEU A 50 -16.83 -3.59 -27.50
CA LEU A 50 -15.82 -2.77 -26.81
C LEU A 50 -16.40 -1.99 -25.63
N ILE A 51 -17.60 -1.40 -25.77
CA ILE A 51 -18.26 -0.66 -24.69
C ILE A 51 -18.61 -1.60 -23.54
N VAL A 52 -19.27 -2.73 -23.83
CA VAL A 52 -19.70 -3.70 -22.82
C VAL A 52 -18.49 -4.37 -22.16
N GLY A 53 -17.50 -4.77 -22.96
CA GLY A 53 -16.24 -5.33 -22.45
C GLY A 53 -15.48 -4.34 -21.56
N GLY A 54 -15.37 -3.08 -21.99
CA GLY A 54 -14.76 -2.02 -21.20
C GLY A 54 -15.50 -1.76 -19.88
N TYR A 55 -16.83 -1.78 -19.88
CA TYR A 55 -17.63 -1.64 -18.67
C TYR A 55 -17.39 -2.79 -17.67
N HIS A 56 -17.40 -4.04 -18.14
CA HIS A 56 -17.12 -5.19 -17.27
C HIS A 56 -15.68 -5.17 -16.73
N TYR A 57 -14.72 -4.82 -17.57
CA TYR A 57 -13.32 -4.66 -17.14
C TYR A 57 -13.18 -3.57 -16.09
N TYR A 58 -13.82 -2.43 -16.28
CA TYR A 58 -13.80 -1.33 -15.32
C TYR A 58 -14.42 -1.72 -13.97
N GLN A 59 -15.55 -2.43 -13.97
CA GLN A 59 -16.17 -2.94 -12.74
C GLN A 59 -15.29 -3.97 -12.03
N TYR A 60 -14.65 -4.86 -12.78
CA TYR A 60 -13.71 -5.84 -12.25
C TYR A 60 -12.51 -5.15 -11.56
N VAL A 61 -11.88 -4.21 -12.25
CA VAL A 61 -10.73 -3.46 -11.75
C VAL A 61 -11.10 -2.67 -10.49
N LYS A 62 -12.27 -2.01 -10.47
CA LYS A 62 -12.78 -1.32 -9.28
C LYS A 62 -12.98 -2.26 -8.10
N ARG A 63 -13.59 -3.42 -8.32
CA ARG A 63 -13.82 -4.41 -7.26
C ARG A 63 -12.49 -4.94 -6.71
N ASN A 64 -11.55 -5.29 -7.60
CA ASN A 64 -10.24 -5.78 -7.21
C ASN A 64 -9.47 -4.73 -6.39
N CYS A 65 -9.53 -3.45 -6.80
CA CYS A 65 -8.94 -2.36 -6.03
C CYS A 65 -9.54 -2.27 -4.61
N ALA A 66 -10.88 -2.22 -4.50
CA ALA A 66 -11.55 -2.15 -3.21
C ALA A 66 -11.24 -3.34 -2.30
N GLU A 67 -11.19 -4.56 -2.86
CA GLU A 67 -10.85 -5.77 -2.12
C GLU A 67 -9.40 -5.76 -1.61
N THR A 68 -8.45 -5.31 -2.43
CA THR A 68 -7.03 -5.22 -2.02
C THR A 68 -6.85 -4.18 -0.91
N PHE A 69 -7.43 -2.99 -1.06
CA PHE A 69 -7.36 -1.96 -0.02
C PHE A 69 -8.04 -2.40 1.28
N ALA A 70 -9.18 -3.09 1.21
CA ALA A 70 -9.84 -3.63 2.40
C ALA A 70 -8.97 -4.67 3.13
N LYS A 71 -8.22 -5.51 2.39
CA LYS A 71 -7.26 -6.45 3.00
C LYS A 71 -6.12 -5.73 3.71
N CYS A 72 -5.53 -4.71 3.06
CA CYS A 72 -4.45 -3.94 3.68
C CYS A 72 -4.93 -3.15 4.90
N ASP A 73 -6.15 -2.60 4.86
CA ASP A 73 -6.74 -1.91 6.01
C ASP A 73 -7.04 -2.86 7.17
N ALA A 74 -7.51 -4.08 6.89
CA ALA A 74 -7.67 -5.11 7.92
C ALA A 74 -6.33 -5.51 8.56
N LEU A 75 -5.26 -5.63 7.78
CA LEU A 75 -3.92 -5.87 8.31
C LEU A 75 -3.43 -4.68 9.16
N TYR A 76 -3.69 -3.46 8.72
CA TYR A 76 -3.34 -2.26 9.48
C TYR A 76 -4.07 -2.20 10.82
N ALA A 77 -5.37 -2.51 10.84
CA ALA A 77 -6.14 -2.61 12.08
C ALA A 77 -5.58 -3.71 13.00
N ALA A 78 -5.17 -4.86 12.45
CA ALA A 78 -4.52 -5.90 13.23
C ALA A 78 -3.12 -5.50 13.73
N ALA A 79 -2.41 -4.64 13.00
CA ALA A 79 -1.10 -4.13 13.40
C ALA A 79 -1.19 -3.12 14.57
N ALA A 80 -2.34 -2.47 14.76
CA ALA A 80 -2.59 -1.64 15.94
C ALA A 80 -2.60 -2.47 17.24
N GLU A 81 -2.97 -3.74 17.17
CA GLU A 81 -2.93 -4.67 18.32
C GLU A 81 -1.59 -5.42 18.42
N ASP A 82 -0.97 -5.70 17.27
CA ASP A 82 0.30 -6.41 17.17
C ASP A 82 1.25 -5.68 16.23
N ALA A 83 2.12 -4.88 16.82
CA ALA A 83 3.05 -4.03 16.08
C ALA A 83 3.96 -4.84 15.12
N SER A 84 4.23 -6.13 15.39
CA SER A 84 5.06 -6.97 14.51
C SER A 84 4.52 -7.07 13.06
N LYS A 85 3.23 -6.80 12.85
CA LYS A 85 2.57 -6.87 11.54
C LYS A 85 2.76 -5.65 10.67
N PHE A 86 3.30 -4.55 11.18
CA PHE A 86 3.47 -3.32 10.38
C PHE A 86 4.34 -3.53 9.13
N ALA A 87 5.29 -4.47 9.15
CA ALA A 87 6.05 -4.84 7.96
C ALA A 87 5.18 -5.51 6.87
N GLU A 88 4.22 -6.35 7.27
CA GLU A 88 3.26 -6.96 6.34
C GLU A 88 2.32 -5.89 5.77
N VAL A 89 1.91 -4.94 6.60
CA VAL A 89 1.05 -3.82 6.20
C VAL A 89 1.74 -2.94 5.16
N GLU A 90 3.01 -2.58 5.37
CA GLU A 90 3.81 -1.82 4.41
C GLU A 90 3.84 -2.53 3.06
N SER A 91 4.21 -3.81 3.04
CA SER A 91 4.27 -4.58 1.79
C SER A 91 2.91 -4.71 1.09
N CYS A 92 1.81 -4.80 1.86
CA CYS A 92 0.46 -4.83 1.31
C CYS A 92 0.12 -3.51 0.61
N TYR A 93 0.38 -2.38 1.27
CA TYR A 93 0.13 -1.06 0.69
C TYR A 93 1.08 -0.74 -0.48
N GLU A 94 2.33 -1.20 -0.45
CA GLU A 94 3.24 -1.09 -1.59
C GLU A 94 2.73 -1.86 -2.81
N ALA A 95 2.20 -3.08 -2.63
CA ALA A 95 1.63 -3.86 -3.73
C ALA A 95 0.42 -3.18 -4.41
N THR A 96 -0.22 -2.20 -3.76
CA THR A 96 -1.31 -1.44 -4.39
C THR A 96 -0.84 -0.46 -5.48
N TRP A 97 0.47 -0.15 -5.56
CA TRP A 97 1.02 0.67 -6.65
C TRP A 97 0.86 0.02 -8.02
N ASP A 98 0.78 -1.32 -8.06
CA ASP A 98 0.61 -2.09 -9.30
C ASP A 98 -0.86 -2.18 -9.76
N LEU A 99 -1.80 -1.60 -9.02
CA LEU A 99 -3.21 -1.63 -9.40
C LEU A 99 -3.48 -0.69 -10.58
N ALA A 100 -4.17 -1.21 -11.60
CA ALA A 100 -4.54 -0.44 -12.80
C ALA A 100 -5.51 0.73 -12.54
N PHE A 101 -6.12 0.78 -11.35
CA PHE A 101 -7.00 1.87 -10.91
C PHE A 101 -6.93 1.99 -9.40
N VAL A 102 -6.78 3.23 -8.94
CA VAL A 102 -6.93 3.64 -7.54
C VAL A 102 -7.69 4.96 -7.56
N SER A 103 -8.66 5.13 -6.67
CA SER A 103 -9.34 6.43 -6.53
C SER A 103 -8.50 7.38 -5.68
N ASP A 104 -8.64 8.68 -5.89
CA ASP A 104 -7.89 9.71 -5.12
C ASP A 104 -8.01 9.53 -3.60
N THR A 105 -9.17 9.08 -3.11
CA THR A 105 -9.37 8.79 -1.69
C THR A 105 -8.53 7.63 -1.17
N LEU A 106 -8.36 6.58 -1.97
CA LEU A 106 -7.56 5.40 -1.64
C LEU A 106 -6.07 5.70 -1.81
N GLU A 107 -5.71 6.55 -2.77
CA GLU A 107 -4.37 7.08 -2.95
C GLU A 107 -3.91 7.81 -1.69
N VAL A 108 -4.73 8.76 -1.21
CA VAL A 108 -4.44 9.50 0.03
C VAL A 108 -4.37 8.55 1.22
N LEU A 109 -5.26 7.57 1.32
CA LEU A 109 -5.24 6.58 2.41
C LEU A 109 -3.92 5.80 2.40
N ARG A 110 -3.46 5.32 1.24
CA ARG A 110 -2.17 4.64 1.11
C ARG A 110 -1.02 5.52 1.57
N GLN A 111 -0.95 6.74 1.06
CA GLN A 111 0.15 7.67 1.38
C GLN A 111 0.21 7.96 2.88
N ASN A 112 -0.95 8.16 3.53
CA ASN A 112 -1.01 8.35 4.97
C ASN A 112 -0.50 7.12 5.73
N ARG A 113 -0.92 5.92 5.32
CA ARG A 113 -0.57 4.67 6.00
C ARG A 113 0.91 4.33 5.84
N LEU A 114 1.47 4.50 4.64
CA LEU A 114 2.90 4.33 4.41
C LEU A 114 3.73 5.42 5.13
N GLY A 115 3.25 6.66 5.13
CA GLY A 115 3.89 7.76 5.85
C GLY A 115 3.95 7.52 7.36
N GLU A 116 2.86 7.04 7.97
CA GLU A 116 2.85 6.65 9.39
C GLU A 116 3.88 5.55 9.72
N ILE A 117 4.04 4.56 8.83
CA ILE A 117 5.05 3.50 8.99
C ILE A 117 6.46 4.07 8.85
N GLU A 118 6.69 4.97 7.91
CA GLU A 118 7.97 5.66 7.73
C GLU A 118 8.32 6.52 8.94
N ASP A 119 7.36 7.25 9.51
CA ASP A 119 7.54 8.04 10.74
C ASP A 119 7.93 7.14 11.92
N MET A 120 7.25 6.00 12.09
CA MET A 120 7.63 5.02 13.12
C MET A 120 9.04 4.50 12.93
N ARG A 121 9.45 4.20 11.69
CA ARG A 121 10.82 3.79 11.36
C ARG A 121 11.83 4.88 11.69
N ASN A 122 11.53 6.14 11.38
CA ASN A 122 12.42 7.26 11.68
C ASN A 122 12.63 7.42 13.20
N VAL A 123 11.56 7.29 14.00
CA VAL A 123 11.68 7.26 15.46
C VAL A 123 12.59 6.12 15.93
N GLN A 124 12.51 4.93 15.31
CA GLN A 124 13.44 3.84 15.64
C GLN A 124 14.89 4.16 15.30
N LYS A 125 15.13 4.82 14.17
CA LYS A 125 16.48 5.26 13.78
C LYS A 125 17.04 6.28 14.76
N ASP A 126 16.21 7.18 15.29
CA ASP A 126 16.62 8.14 16.31
C ASP A 126 16.99 7.45 17.64
N LEU A 127 16.25 6.41 18.01
CA LEU A 127 16.58 5.56 19.17
C LEU A 127 17.89 4.79 18.95
N LEU A 128 18.09 4.22 17.76
CA LEU A 128 19.34 3.54 17.41
C LEU A 128 20.53 4.51 17.47
N THR A 129 20.37 5.71 16.91
CA THR A 129 21.39 6.77 16.97
C THR A 129 21.70 7.15 18.41
N SER A 130 20.68 7.30 19.25
CA SER A 130 20.85 7.60 20.68
C SER A 130 21.57 6.46 21.43
N ALA A 131 21.31 5.21 21.06
CA ALA A 131 21.99 4.06 21.64
C ALA A 131 23.46 3.98 21.19
N ASN A 132 23.75 4.24 19.92
CA ASN A 132 25.10 4.33 19.39
C ASN A 132 25.90 5.47 20.07
N ASP A 133 25.29 6.65 20.24
CA ASP A 133 25.90 7.77 20.97
C ASP A 133 26.26 7.41 22.43
N ALA A 134 25.45 6.57 23.07
CA ALA A 134 25.72 6.09 24.43
C ALA A 134 26.87 5.06 24.44
N LEU A 135 26.93 4.17 23.44
CA LEU A 135 28.06 3.25 23.26
C LEU A 135 29.37 4.00 23.02
N ASP A 136 29.37 5.04 22.19
CA ASP A 136 30.55 5.87 21.90
C ASP A 136 31.07 6.59 23.14
N LYS A 137 30.18 6.92 24.09
CA LYS A 137 30.53 7.50 25.40
C LYS A 137 30.94 6.44 26.43
N GLY A 138 30.90 5.16 26.08
CA GLY A 138 31.21 4.03 26.96
C GLY A 138 30.07 3.63 27.90
N ASP A 139 28.90 4.25 27.79
CA ASP A 139 27.73 3.95 28.61
C ASP A 139 26.84 2.88 27.95
N THR A 140 27.34 1.67 28.06
CA THR A 140 26.72 0.43 27.56
C THR A 140 25.40 0.08 28.26
N ALA A 141 25.21 0.50 29.52
CA ALA A 141 23.96 0.31 30.25
C ALA A 141 22.84 1.24 29.72
N ALA A 142 23.18 2.49 29.41
CA ALA A 142 22.22 3.42 28.79
C ALA A 142 21.83 2.96 27.38
N ALA A 143 22.79 2.52 26.56
CA ALA A 143 22.53 1.97 25.23
C ALA A 143 21.61 0.74 25.29
N ALA A 144 21.92 -0.20 26.19
CA ALA A 144 21.11 -1.40 26.43
C ALA A 144 19.67 -1.05 26.81
N LYS A 145 19.49 -0.05 27.69
CA LYS A 145 18.17 0.37 28.16
C LYS A 145 17.31 0.95 27.03
N ILE A 146 17.88 1.81 26.19
CA ILE A 146 17.18 2.45 25.05
C ILE A 146 16.61 1.38 24.09
N VAL A 147 17.40 0.36 23.79
CA VAL A 147 17.07 -0.68 22.81
C VAL A 147 16.13 -1.74 23.39
N THR A 148 16.29 -2.11 24.67
CA THR A 148 15.47 -3.14 25.33
C THR A 148 14.12 -2.63 25.83
N GLU A 149 13.98 -1.33 26.09
CA GLU A 149 12.69 -0.72 26.48
C GLU A 149 11.77 -0.47 25.28
N TYR A 150 12.29 -0.54 24.05
CA TYR A 150 11.49 -0.40 22.85
C TYR A 150 10.56 -1.61 22.65
N LYS A 151 9.25 -1.36 22.72
CA LYS A 151 8.20 -2.39 22.57
C LYS A 151 7.46 -2.34 21.23
N GLY A 152 7.90 -1.48 20.31
CA GLY A 152 7.25 -1.33 19.01
C GLY A 152 7.68 -2.38 17.98
N ALA A 153 7.11 -2.28 16.79
CA ALA A 153 7.46 -3.10 15.63
C ALA A 153 8.91 -2.90 15.22
N MET A 154 9.65 -3.95 14.86
CA MET A 154 10.98 -3.76 14.26
C MET A 154 10.83 -3.42 12.76
N LEU A 155 10.96 -2.14 12.40
CA LEU A 155 10.80 -1.62 11.03
C LEU A 155 12.12 -1.20 10.38
N LEU A 156 13.24 -1.37 11.10
CA LEU A 156 14.58 -1.09 10.60
C LEU A 156 14.99 -2.07 9.49
N TYR A 157 15.67 -1.53 8.48
CA TYR A 157 16.22 -2.32 7.37
C TYR A 157 17.46 -3.12 7.80
N THR A 158 17.93 -4.02 6.94
CA THR A 158 18.95 -5.03 7.28
C THR A 158 20.26 -4.49 7.87
N GLY A 159 20.69 -3.27 7.49
CA GLY A 159 21.86 -2.61 8.07
C GLY A 159 21.61 -2.18 9.51
N ASP A 160 20.75 -1.20 9.71
CA ASP A 160 20.34 -0.66 11.01
C ASP A 160 19.83 -1.75 11.98
N LYS A 161 19.17 -2.79 11.45
CA LYS A 161 18.72 -3.94 12.23
C LYS A 161 19.88 -4.77 12.78
N SER A 162 20.94 -4.96 11.99
CA SER A 162 22.13 -5.70 12.46
C SER A 162 22.85 -4.95 13.58
N GLU A 163 22.94 -3.62 13.49
CA GLU A 163 23.48 -2.77 14.56
C GLU A 163 22.62 -2.87 15.81
N TRP A 164 21.30 -2.76 15.67
CA TRP A 164 20.36 -2.94 16.78
C TRP A 164 20.55 -4.28 17.49
N ASP A 165 20.63 -5.38 16.73
CA ASP A 165 20.83 -6.73 17.25
C ASP A 165 22.19 -6.90 17.96
N GLU A 166 23.23 -6.20 17.52
CA GLU A 166 24.53 -6.17 18.22
C GLU A 166 24.43 -5.45 19.56
N ILE A 167 23.73 -4.33 19.64
CA ILE A 167 23.49 -3.61 20.89
C ILE A 167 22.69 -4.48 21.87
N VAL A 168 21.66 -5.19 21.38
CA VAL A 168 20.91 -6.17 22.20
C VAL A 168 21.82 -7.25 22.76
N LYS A 169 22.72 -7.83 21.94
CA LYS A 169 23.67 -8.85 22.44
C LYS A 169 24.62 -8.30 23.50
N ILE A 170 25.09 -7.06 23.34
CA ILE A 170 25.92 -6.40 24.35
C ILE A 170 25.13 -6.26 25.66
N ALA A 171 23.87 -5.84 25.58
CA ALA A 171 22.96 -5.74 26.72
C ALA A 171 22.78 -7.08 27.44
N GLU A 172 22.51 -8.16 26.70
CA GLU A 172 22.33 -9.51 27.26
C GLU A 172 23.60 -10.00 27.97
N VAL A 173 24.78 -9.79 27.37
CA VAL A 173 26.06 -10.17 27.96
C VAL A 173 26.34 -9.36 29.24
N GLN A 174 25.98 -8.09 29.27
CA GLN A 174 26.11 -7.27 30.48
C GLN A 174 25.15 -7.69 31.59
N ALA A 175 23.88 -7.92 31.26
CA ALA A 175 22.90 -8.41 32.22
C ALA A 175 23.33 -9.76 32.83
N ALA A 176 23.86 -10.68 32.00
CA ALA A 176 24.40 -11.95 32.47
C ALA A 176 25.62 -11.77 33.40
N LYS A 177 26.51 -10.82 33.10
CA LYS A 177 27.67 -10.49 33.95
C LYS A 177 27.25 -9.88 35.28
N GLU A 178 26.29 -8.97 35.30
CA GLU A 178 25.77 -8.40 36.54
C GLU A 178 25.04 -9.43 37.39
N ALA A 179 24.20 -10.27 36.79
CA ALA A 179 23.53 -11.37 37.49
C ALA A 179 24.54 -12.35 38.10
N ALA A 180 25.62 -12.69 37.39
CA ALA A 180 26.69 -13.53 37.91
C ALA A 180 27.44 -12.85 39.08
N LYS A 181 27.64 -11.53 39.01
CA LYS A 181 28.27 -10.75 40.09
C LYS A 181 27.40 -10.68 41.34
N VAL A 182 26.08 -10.52 41.18
CA VAL A 182 25.11 -10.55 42.28
C VAL A 182 25.02 -11.94 42.90
N ALA A 183 24.99 -13.01 42.10
CA ALA A 183 25.01 -14.38 42.59
C ALA A 183 26.30 -14.71 43.35
N ALA A 184 27.46 -14.22 42.88
CA ALA A 184 28.73 -14.38 43.56
C ALA A 184 28.80 -13.58 44.88
N ALA A 185 28.20 -12.39 44.93
CA ALA A 185 28.11 -11.58 46.15
C ALA A 185 27.16 -12.21 47.19
N ALA A 186 26.02 -12.76 46.76
CA ALA A 186 25.09 -13.47 47.63
C ALA A 186 25.66 -14.79 48.17
N ALA A 187 26.54 -15.45 47.41
CA ALA A 187 27.30 -16.62 47.88
C ALA A 187 28.46 -16.24 48.84
N ALA A 188 28.80 -14.96 48.94
CA ALA A 188 29.90 -14.44 49.75
C ALA A 188 29.47 -13.71 51.04
N GLU A 189 28.16 -13.57 51.32
CA GLU A 189 27.71 -13.16 52.65
C GLU A 189 28.06 -14.25 53.68
N PRO A 190 28.90 -13.96 54.69
CA PRO A 190 29.29 -14.94 55.66
C PRO A 190 28.13 -15.23 56.61
N VAL A 191 27.97 -16.51 56.93
CA VAL A 191 27.34 -16.99 58.16
C VAL A 191 28.08 -16.33 59.34
N ALA A 192 27.62 -15.15 59.74
CA ALA A 192 28.16 -14.39 60.85
C ALA A 192 27.04 -13.82 61.70
N ASP A 193 26.13 -14.69 62.16
CA ASP A 193 25.52 -14.48 63.47
C ASP A 193 25.03 -15.81 64.07
N THR A 194 25.88 -16.44 64.87
CA THR A 194 25.50 -17.32 65.99
C THR A 194 26.75 -17.61 66.80
N ALA A 195 27.37 -16.55 67.32
CA ALA A 195 28.21 -16.68 68.49
C ALA A 195 27.34 -16.46 69.74
N ALA A 196 27.58 -17.30 70.75
CA ALA A 196 27.21 -17.12 72.16
C ALA A 196 25.77 -17.48 72.60
N ALA A 197 25.57 -18.76 72.94
CA ALA A 197 24.85 -19.13 74.16
C ALA A 197 25.09 -20.60 74.53
N LYS A 198 26.06 -20.86 75.40
CA LYS A 198 25.94 -21.89 76.46
C LYS A 198 27.05 -21.69 77.50
N LYS A 199 26.65 -21.05 78.60
CA LYS A 199 27.21 -21.30 79.93
C LYS A 199 26.71 -22.66 80.42
#